data_AF-A0A1G8NMU6-F1
#
_entry.id   AF-A0A1G8NMU6-F1
#
_cell.length_a   1.000
_cell.length_b   1.000
_cell.length_c   1.000
_cell.angle_alpha   90.00
_cell.angle_beta   90.00
_cell.angle_gamma   90.00
#
_symmetry.space_group_name_H-M   'P 1'
#
loop_
_entity.id
_entity.type
_entity.pdbx_description
1 polymer ?
#
loop_
_entity_poly.entity_id
_entity_poly.type
_entity_poly.pdbx_seq_one_letter_code
_entity_poly.pdbx_strand_id
1 'polypeptide(L)'
;MNLRNLTHQHESLTGTYVQTKLQFLTILDQVFPEYKKVFGSLYSPTSLSTLLYYQTPQGVNEETADEIAEMILKQGVKRSYKWALEKAHKLKEAADRDPFKRNLYTSHIVSLTMYINPLLQYQKHLSKLDKEIDAWQKNLKNIK
;
A
#
# COMPACT_ATOMS: atom_id res chain seq x y z
N MET A 1 -14.06 12.17 -28.52
CA MET A 1 -14.81 12.48 -27.28
C MET A 1 -14.40 11.58 -26.11
N ASN A 2 -14.16 10.28 -26.32
CA ASN A 2 -13.84 9.33 -25.24
C ASN A 2 -12.49 9.55 -24.53
N LEU A 3 -11.40 9.83 -25.28
CA LEU A 3 -10.06 10.05 -24.69
C LEU A 3 -10.04 11.19 -23.66
N ARG A 4 -10.66 12.34 -23.99
CA ARG A 4 -10.76 13.48 -23.08
C ARG A 4 -11.48 13.10 -21.77
N ASN A 5 -12.52 12.28 -21.85
CA ASN A 5 -13.25 11.83 -20.67
C ASN A 5 -12.40 10.89 -19.79
N LEU A 6 -11.67 9.95 -20.41
CA LEU A 6 -10.74 9.06 -19.70
C LEU A 6 -9.62 9.84 -18.99
N THR A 7 -9.05 10.86 -19.65
CA THR A 7 -8.02 11.73 -19.05
C THR A 7 -8.58 12.50 -17.85
N HIS A 8 -9.76 13.09 -17.96
CA HIS A 8 -10.41 13.79 -16.83
C HIS A 8 -10.71 12.85 -15.65
N GLN A 9 -11.17 11.62 -15.93
CA GLN A 9 -11.37 10.60 -14.90
C GLN A 9 -10.06 10.22 -14.21
N HIS A 10 -8.98 10.06 -14.99
CA HIS A 10 -7.66 9.76 -14.47
C HIS A 10 -7.14 10.89 -13.57
N GLU A 11 -7.25 12.15 -14.00
CA GLU A 11 -6.83 13.32 -13.21
C GLU A 11 -7.60 13.43 -11.89
N SER A 12 -8.93 13.31 -11.94
CA SER A 12 -9.79 13.34 -10.75
C SER A 12 -9.47 12.23 -9.75
N LEU A 13 -9.33 11.00 -10.26
CA LEU A 13 -8.96 9.85 -9.42
C LEU A 13 -7.54 9.99 -8.84
N THR A 14 -6.61 10.55 -9.60
CA THR A 14 -5.24 10.84 -9.14
C THR A 14 -5.26 11.85 -8.00
N GLY A 15 -6.05 12.91 -8.12
CA GLY A 15 -6.23 13.89 -7.05
C GLY A 15 -6.75 13.25 -5.76
N THR A 16 -7.79 12.41 -5.88
CA THR A 16 -8.34 11.66 -4.75
C THR A 16 -7.30 10.72 -4.14
N TYR A 17 -6.56 9.99 -4.97
CA TYR A 17 -5.49 9.09 -4.54
C TYR A 17 -4.41 9.83 -3.74
N VAL A 18 -3.93 10.97 -4.23
CA VAL A 18 -2.92 11.79 -3.53
C VAL A 18 -3.45 12.28 -2.18
N GLN A 19 -4.70 12.75 -2.11
CA GLN A 19 -5.30 13.19 -0.85
C GLN A 19 -5.42 12.05 0.15
N THR A 20 -5.88 10.87 -0.28
CA THR A 20 -5.96 9.69 0.59
C THR A 20 -4.58 9.25 1.08
N LYS A 21 -3.52 9.37 0.27
CA LYS A 21 -2.14 9.05 0.69
C LYS A 21 -1.65 9.93 1.83
N LEU A 22 -2.02 11.21 1.83
CA LEU A 22 -1.66 12.15 2.88
C LEU A 22 -2.41 11.83 4.17
N GLN A 23 -3.71 11.56 4.08
CA GLN A 23 -4.53 11.17 5.24
C GLN A 23 -4.05 9.85 5.86
N PHE A 24 -3.75 8.86 5.01
CA PHE A 24 -3.12 7.62 5.43
C PHE A 24 -1.81 7.86 6.19
N LEU A 25 -0.93 8.73 5.66
CA LEU A 25 0.36 9.01 6.27
C LEU A 25 0.19 9.63 7.67
N THR A 26 -0.76 10.57 7.83
CA THR A 26 -1.07 11.17 9.12
C THR A 26 -1.50 10.13 10.15
N ILE A 27 -2.36 9.18 9.78
CA ILE A 27 -2.79 8.12 10.69
C ILE A 27 -1.66 7.12 10.94
N LEU A 28 -0.87 6.77 9.92
CA LEU A 28 0.27 5.89 10.09
C LEU A 28 1.27 6.46 11.11
N ASP A 29 1.49 7.78 11.08
CA ASP A 29 2.41 8.45 12.00
C ASP A 29 1.93 8.43 13.46
N GLN A 30 0.64 8.19 13.68
CA GLN A 30 0.03 8.07 15.01
C GLN A 30 -0.09 6.63 15.51
N VAL A 31 0.14 5.64 14.64
CA VAL A 31 -0.10 4.21 14.94
C VAL A 31 1.17 3.38 14.82
N PHE A 32 1.92 3.56 13.74
CA PHE A 32 3.10 2.77 13.42
C PHE A 32 4.08 3.57 12.54
N PRO A 33 4.60 4.72 13.02
CA PRO A 33 5.47 5.60 12.23
C PRO A 33 6.72 4.90 11.70
N GLU A 34 7.29 3.93 12.42
CA GLU A 34 8.52 3.25 11.99
C GLU A 34 8.29 2.33 10.78
N TYR A 35 7.04 1.96 10.48
CA TYR A 35 6.69 1.15 9.32
C TYR A 35 7.16 1.74 7.98
N LYS A 36 7.25 3.08 7.90
CA LYS A 36 7.68 3.82 6.70
C LYS A 36 9.05 3.40 6.17
N LYS A 37 9.88 2.75 7.00
CA LYS A 37 11.26 2.34 6.69
C LYS A 37 11.38 0.88 6.20
N VAL A 38 10.30 0.10 6.25
CA VAL A 38 10.34 -1.36 5.97
C VAL A 38 10.49 -1.66 4.48
N PHE A 39 9.67 -0.99 3.65
CA PHE A 39 9.62 -1.18 2.21
C PHE A 39 10.25 0.00 1.48
N GLY A 40 10.85 -0.25 0.31
CA GLY A 40 11.40 0.84 -0.53
C GLY A 40 10.32 1.77 -1.07
N SER A 41 9.06 1.32 -1.11
CA SER A 41 7.90 2.15 -1.40
C SER A 41 6.77 1.79 -0.45
N LEU A 42 6.45 2.73 0.44
CA LEU A 42 5.35 2.63 1.41
C LEU A 42 4.01 2.31 0.74
N TYR A 43 3.78 2.92 -0.42
CA TYR A 43 2.52 2.79 -1.15
C TYR A 43 2.53 1.62 -2.13
N SER A 44 3.54 0.76 -2.14
CA SER A 44 3.47 -0.45 -2.97
C SER A 44 2.33 -1.38 -2.51
N PRO A 45 1.68 -2.14 -3.41
CA PRO A 45 0.61 -3.06 -3.02
C PRO A 45 1.03 -4.02 -1.91
N THR A 46 2.23 -4.59 -2.01
CA THR A 46 2.78 -5.48 -0.97
C THR A 46 2.95 -4.79 0.37
N SER A 47 3.44 -3.55 0.39
CA SER A 47 3.59 -2.78 1.62
C SER A 47 2.23 -2.51 2.25
N LEU A 48 1.29 -1.94 1.47
CA LEU A 48 -0.06 -1.65 1.95
C LEU A 48 -0.79 -2.89 2.46
N SER A 49 -0.72 -4.01 1.73
CA SER A 49 -1.31 -5.27 2.15
C SER A 49 -0.61 -5.87 3.38
N THR A 50 0.71 -5.80 3.48
CA THR A 50 1.45 -6.24 4.69
C THR A 50 1.04 -5.43 5.90
N LEU A 51 0.92 -4.11 5.77
CA LEU A 51 0.44 -3.24 6.85
C LEU A 51 -1.00 -3.56 7.24
N LEU A 52 -1.86 -3.99 6.30
CA LEU A 52 -3.23 -4.38 6.60
C LEU A 52 -3.30 -5.62 7.51
N TYR A 53 -2.37 -6.56 7.36
CA TYR A 53 -2.26 -7.73 8.26
C TYR A 53 -1.58 -7.36 9.58
N TYR A 54 -0.54 -6.53 9.52
CA TYR A 54 0.27 -6.16 10.69
C TYR A 54 0.19 -4.66 10.96
N GLN A 55 -0.99 -4.23 11.42
CA GLN A 55 -1.34 -2.82 11.58
C GLN A 55 -0.63 -2.13 12.74
N THR A 56 -0.03 -2.91 13.65
CA THR A 56 0.49 -2.42 14.94
C THR A 56 1.84 -3.09 15.24
N PRO A 57 2.74 -2.41 15.98
CA PRO A 57 3.97 -3.02 16.47
C PRO A 57 3.72 -4.28 17.31
N GLN A 58 2.65 -4.28 18.10
CA GLN A 58 2.28 -5.43 18.92
C GLN A 58 1.93 -6.66 18.06
N GLY A 59 1.09 -6.49 17.03
CA GLY A 59 0.69 -7.60 16.15
C GLY A 59 1.88 -8.16 15.36
N VAL A 60 2.87 -7.34 15.03
CA VAL A 60 4.14 -7.82 14.44
C VAL A 60 4.95 -8.67 15.44
N ASN A 61 4.91 -8.30 16.71
CA ASN A 61 5.72 -8.96 17.74
C ASN A 61 5.13 -10.29 18.23
N GLU A 62 3.84 -10.52 17.98
CA GLU A 62 3.15 -11.80 18.23
C GLU A 62 3.53 -12.89 17.21
N GLU A 63 4.17 -12.52 16.11
CA GLU A 63 4.47 -13.41 14.98
C GLU A 63 5.98 -13.57 14.76
N THR A 64 6.40 -14.71 14.23
CA THR A 64 7.81 -14.95 13.85
C THR A 64 8.16 -14.29 12.52
N ALA A 65 9.46 -14.11 12.26
CA ALA A 65 9.91 -13.55 10.98
C ALA A 65 9.54 -14.46 9.80
N ASP A 66 9.57 -15.78 10.00
CA ASP A 66 9.19 -16.76 8.98
C ASP A 66 7.68 -16.70 8.66
N GLU A 67 6.81 -16.62 9.67
CA GLU A 67 5.35 -16.45 9.48
C GLU A 67 5.02 -15.17 8.69
N ILE A 68 5.66 -14.05 9.04
CA ILE A 68 5.52 -12.78 8.32
C ILE A 68 6.02 -12.93 6.87
N ALA A 69 7.15 -13.60 6.65
CA ALA A 69 7.71 -13.81 5.32
C ALA A 69 6.79 -14.65 4.43
N GLU A 70 6.23 -15.73 4.97
CA GLU A 70 5.23 -16.54 4.28
C GLU A 70 3.97 -15.75 3.94
N MET A 71 3.47 -14.93 4.87
CA MET A 71 2.32 -14.06 4.64
C MET A 71 2.60 -13.10 3.48
N ILE A 72 3.78 -12.45 3.47
CA ILE A 72 4.20 -11.56 2.37
C ILE A 72 4.20 -12.30 1.02
N LEU A 73 4.70 -13.54 0.98
CA LEU A 73 4.71 -14.34 -0.25
C LEU A 73 3.32 -14.77 -0.71
N LYS A 74 2.42 -15.09 0.22
CA LYS A 74 1.01 -15.44 -0.07
C LYS A 74 0.25 -14.33 -0.80
N GLN A 75 0.74 -13.08 -0.74
CA GLN A 75 0.19 -11.96 -1.51
C GLN A 75 0.53 -12.00 -3.02
N GLY A 76 1.23 -13.03 -3.50
CA GLY A 76 1.51 -13.22 -4.94
C GLY A 76 2.68 -12.38 -5.46
N VAL A 77 3.58 -11.95 -4.58
CA VAL A 77 4.78 -11.20 -4.97
C VAL A 77 5.78 -12.09 -5.72
N LYS A 78 6.31 -11.59 -6.83
CA LYS A 78 7.36 -12.29 -7.60
C LYS A 78 8.74 -12.03 -7.00
N ARG A 79 8.94 -12.44 -5.75
CA ARG A 79 10.20 -12.25 -4.99
C ARG A 79 10.59 -13.55 -4.30
N SER A 80 11.87 -13.67 -3.94
CA SER A 80 12.39 -14.85 -3.24
C SER A 80 12.00 -14.84 -1.77
N TYR A 81 12.00 -16.02 -1.15
CA TYR A 81 11.83 -16.15 0.31
C TYR A 81 12.85 -15.32 1.09
N LYS A 82 14.12 -15.33 0.67
CA LYS A 82 15.17 -14.50 1.27
C LYS A 82 14.80 -13.01 1.31
N TRP A 83 14.21 -12.49 0.23
CA TRP A 83 13.74 -11.10 0.20
C TRP A 83 12.57 -10.88 1.16
N ALA A 84 11.62 -11.81 1.23
CA ALA A 84 10.48 -11.71 2.14
C ALA A 84 10.93 -11.75 3.60
N LEU A 85 11.90 -12.62 3.93
CA LEU A 85 12.48 -12.72 5.26
C LEU A 85 13.26 -11.45 5.64
N GLU A 86 14.00 -10.84 4.71
CA GLU A 86 14.62 -9.53 4.94
C GLU A 86 13.57 -8.46 5.30
N LYS A 87 12.41 -8.47 4.63
CA LYS A 87 11.30 -7.56 4.95
C LYS A 87 10.64 -7.87 6.28
N ALA A 88 10.49 -9.15 6.62
CA ALA A 88 9.98 -9.56 7.91
C ALA A 88 10.88 -9.09 9.05
N HIS A 89 12.20 -9.27 8.94
CA HIS A 89 13.14 -8.75 9.94
C HIS A 89 13.08 -7.23 10.05
N LYS A 90 13.07 -6.50 8.93
CA LYS A 90 12.90 -5.03 8.93
C LYS A 90 11.59 -4.60 9.59
N LEU A 91 10.51 -5.37 9.41
CA LEU A 91 9.23 -5.11 10.05
C LEU A 91 9.29 -5.31 11.56
N LYS A 92 9.94 -6.40 12.02
CA LYS A 92 10.17 -6.63 13.46
C LYS A 92 11.06 -5.54 14.08
N GLU A 93 12.16 -5.17 13.42
CA GLU A 93 13.00 -4.06 13.86
C GLU A 93 12.26 -2.71 13.91
N ALA A 94 11.32 -2.49 12.99
CA ALA A 94 10.46 -1.31 13.02
C ALA A 94 9.53 -1.35 14.23
N ALA A 95 8.87 -2.48 14.49
CA ALA A 95 8.05 -2.68 15.68
C ALA A 95 8.84 -2.48 16.99
N ASP A 96 10.08 -2.97 17.04
CA ASP A 96 10.96 -2.86 18.20
C ASP A 96 11.49 -1.44 18.42
N ARG A 97 11.54 -0.60 17.38
CA ARG A 97 11.90 0.83 17.51
C ARG A 97 10.70 1.75 17.64
N ASP A 98 9.50 1.26 17.36
CA ASP A 98 8.32 2.11 17.30
C ASP A 98 7.99 2.73 18.67
N PRO A 99 7.71 4.04 18.76
CA PRO A 99 7.34 4.68 20.02
C PRO A 99 6.00 4.17 20.58
N PHE A 100 5.11 3.65 19.73
CA PHE A 100 3.78 3.17 20.11
C PHE A 100 3.77 1.66 20.33
N LYS A 101 4.36 1.21 21.44
CA LYS A 101 4.46 -0.24 21.77
C LYS A 101 3.12 -0.94 21.98
N ARG A 102 2.10 -0.21 22.42
CA ARG A 102 0.73 -0.70 22.58
C ARG A 102 -0.21 0.30 21.96
N ASN A 103 -1.11 -0.17 21.11
CA ASN A 103 -2.12 0.70 20.53
C ASN A 103 -3.15 1.08 21.58
N LEU A 104 -3.21 2.38 21.89
CA LEU A 104 -4.12 2.93 22.89
C LEU A 104 -5.56 3.09 22.36
N TYR A 105 -5.76 3.11 21.03
CA TYR A 105 -7.05 3.44 20.43
C TYR A 105 -7.38 2.54 19.22
N THR A 106 -8.40 1.70 19.37
CA THR A 106 -8.96 0.86 18.28
C THR A 106 -9.43 1.69 17.09
N SER A 107 -9.90 2.93 17.32
CA SER A 107 -10.35 3.85 16.27
C SER A 107 -9.28 4.11 15.22
N HIS A 108 -8.00 4.28 15.62
CA HIS A 108 -6.93 4.55 14.67
C HIS A 108 -6.60 3.34 13.78
N ILE A 109 -6.73 2.13 14.31
CA ILE A 109 -6.58 0.89 13.53
C ILE A 109 -7.68 0.81 12.47
N VAL A 110 -8.93 1.10 12.86
CA VAL A 110 -10.06 1.17 11.93
C VAL A 110 -9.81 2.22 10.84
N SER A 111 -9.37 3.42 11.21
CA SER A 111 -9.01 4.48 10.25
C SER A 111 -7.90 4.04 9.30
N LEU A 112 -6.88 3.34 9.78
CA LEU A 112 -5.79 2.83 8.94
C LEU A 112 -6.34 1.88 7.86
N THR A 113 -7.20 0.92 8.24
CA THR A 113 -7.89 0.04 7.29
C THR A 113 -8.74 0.83 6.28
N MET A 114 -9.48 1.83 6.74
CA MET A 114 -10.33 2.68 5.91
C MET A 114 -9.55 3.47 4.86
N TYR A 115 -8.25 3.74 5.07
CA TYR A 115 -7.40 4.40 4.08
C TYR A 115 -6.63 3.43 3.20
N ILE A 116 -6.09 2.33 3.75
CA ILE A 116 -5.33 1.34 2.99
C ILE A 116 -6.18 0.70 1.88
N ASN A 117 -7.43 0.33 2.19
CA ASN A 117 -8.30 -0.35 1.24
C ASN A 117 -8.61 0.49 -0.01
N PRO A 118 -9.05 1.76 0.10
CA PRO A 118 -9.20 2.64 -1.04
C PRO A 118 -7.90 2.85 -1.81
N LEU A 119 -6.75 3.03 -1.13
CA LEU A 119 -5.46 3.20 -1.81
C LEU A 119 -5.16 2.03 -2.75
N LEU A 120 -5.36 0.79 -2.28
CA LEU A 120 -5.19 -0.41 -3.10
C LEU A 120 -6.16 -0.45 -4.29
N GLN A 121 -7.41 -0.01 -4.11
CA GLN A 121 -8.40 0.02 -5.20
C GLN A 121 -8.10 1.12 -6.22
N TYR A 122 -7.71 2.31 -5.76
CA TYR A 122 -7.33 3.41 -6.63
C TYR A 122 -6.14 3.05 -7.52
N GLN A 123 -5.16 2.31 -7.00
CA GLN A 123 -4.05 1.79 -7.81
C GLN A 123 -4.54 0.88 -8.96
N LYS A 124 -5.50 -0.01 -8.68
CA LYS A 124 -6.09 -0.88 -9.71
C LYS A 124 -6.87 -0.06 -10.75
N HIS A 125 -7.66 0.91 -10.30
CA HIS A 125 -8.45 1.77 -11.17
C HIS A 125 -7.56 2.65 -12.06
N LEU A 126 -6.53 3.29 -11.50
CA LEU A 126 -5.55 4.08 -12.25
C LEU A 126 -4.84 3.22 -13.29
N SER A 127 -4.33 2.04 -12.90
CA SER A 127 -3.70 1.12 -13.86
C SER A 127 -4.64 0.67 -14.98
N LYS A 128 -5.95 0.54 -14.70
CA LYS A 128 -6.95 0.25 -15.73
C LYS A 128 -7.13 1.44 -16.68
N LEU A 129 -7.26 2.65 -16.14
CA LEU A 129 -7.39 3.88 -16.94
C LEU A 129 -6.17 4.09 -17.84
N ASP A 130 -4.96 3.89 -17.33
CA ASP A 130 -3.72 4.00 -18.11
C ASP A 130 -3.72 3.06 -19.32
N LYS A 131 -4.11 1.78 -19.11
CA LYS A 131 -4.20 0.79 -20.18
C LYS A 131 -5.23 1.16 -21.25
N GLU A 132 -6.38 1.68 -20.83
CA GLU A 132 -7.42 2.15 -21.76
C GLU A 132 -6.91 3.34 -22.58
N ILE A 133 -6.30 4.33 -21.92
CA ILE A 133 -5.72 5.51 -22.58
C ILE A 133 -4.65 5.08 -23.59
N ASP A 134 -3.74 4.19 -23.22
CA ASP A 134 -2.69 3.66 -24.10
C ASP A 134 -3.27 2.92 -25.32
N ALA A 135 -4.31 2.09 -25.11
CA ALA A 135 -4.98 1.37 -26.18
C ALA A 135 -5.65 2.33 -27.17
N TRP A 136 -6.35 3.35 -26.68
CA TRP A 136 -6.94 4.41 -27.50
C TRP A 136 -5.88 5.16 -28.31
N GLN A 137 -4.76 5.54 -27.70
CA GLN A 137 -3.67 6.24 -28.37
C GLN A 137 -3.03 5.40 -29.49
N LYS A 138 -2.81 4.11 -29.27
CA LYS A 138 -2.29 3.19 -30.30
C LYS A 138 -3.25 3.05 -31.48
N ASN A 139 -4.54 2.91 -31.21
CA ASN A 139 -5.56 2.82 -32.26
C ASN A 139 -5.60 4.08 -33.13
N LEU A 140 -5.47 5.28 -32.54
CA LEU A 140 -5.40 6.53 -33.31
C LEU A 140 -4.16 6.61 -34.22
N LYS A 141 -3.03 6.02 -33.82
CA LYS A 141 -1.81 5.96 -34.63
C LYS A 141 -1.91 4.96 -35.79
N ASN A 142 -2.70 3.91 -35.64
CA ASN A 142 -2.89 2.89 -36.69
C ASN A 142 -3.94 3.27 -37.74
N ILE A 143 -4.72 4.33 -37.49
CA ILE A 143 -5.75 4.86 -38.41
C ILE A 143 -5.20 6.06 -39.22
N LYS A 144 -4.01 6.57 -38.89
CA LYS A 144 -3.28 7.61 -39.62
C LYS A 144 -2.16 7.01 -40.44
#